data_AF-A0A368NQG0-F1
#
_entry.id   AF-A0A368NQG0-F1
#
_cell.length_a   1.000
_cell.length_b   1.000
_cell.length_c   1.000
_cell.angle_alpha   90.00
_cell.angle_beta   90.00
_cell.angle_gamma   90.00
#
_symmetry.space_group_name_H-M   'P 1'
#
loop_
_entity.id
_entity.type
_entity.pdbx_description
1 polymer ?
#
loop_
_entity_poly.entity_id
_entity_poly.type
_entity_poly.pdbx_seq_one_letter_code
_entity_poly.pdbx_strand_id
1 'polypeptide(L)'
;MELTASFTASPAHTACWEALLQGLENEEVGAIFQDRVLAAFGKAADEALDKLLQFYPPSCFIAEDWGQEGNRFEWTMALPGAYDCLAGELQQWLQLCGAEQIEVIPSPFDDC
;
A
#
# COMPACT_ATOMS: atom_id res chain seq x y z
N MET A 1 1.84 2.85 -15.96
CA MET A 1 0.46 2.66 -15.46
C MET A 1 0.60 2.70 -13.96
N GLU A 2 -0.25 3.46 -13.31
CA GLU A 2 -0.18 3.69 -11.87
C GLU A 2 -1.45 3.17 -11.22
N LEU A 3 -1.33 2.78 -9.96
CA LEU A 3 -2.46 2.43 -9.11
C LEU A 3 -2.49 3.40 -7.95
N THR A 4 -3.65 3.99 -7.70
CA THR A 4 -3.87 4.85 -6.54
C THR A 4 -4.82 4.14 -5.58
N ALA A 5 -4.35 3.95 -4.35
CA ALA A 5 -5.15 3.44 -3.24
C ALA A 5 -5.48 4.61 -2.29
N SER A 6 -6.76 4.93 -2.17
CA SER A 6 -7.29 5.86 -1.15
C SER A 6 -7.96 5.06 -0.06
N PHE A 7 -7.61 5.31 1.20
CA PHE A 7 -8.20 4.62 2.33
C PHE A 7 -8.18 5.48 3.60
N THR A 8 -9.03 5.12 4.55
CA THR A 8 -9.09 5.77 5.87
C THR A 8 -8.45 4.84 6.89
N ALA A 9 -7.33 5.25 7.49
CA ALA A 9 -6.76 4.50 8.59
C ALA A 9 -7.62 4.66 9.86
N SER A 10 -7.77 3.57 10.61
CA SER A 10 -8.25 3.66 11.98
C SER A 10 -7.29 4.51 12.83
N PRO A 11 -7.79 5.29 13.82
CA PRO A 11 -6.96 6.22 14.59
C PRO A 11 -5.76 5.58 15.30
N ALA A 12 -5.87 4.29 15.65
CA ALA A 12 -4.79 3.52 16.26
C ALA A 12 -3.62 3.24 15.30
N HIS A 13 -3.89 3.26 13.99
CA HIS A 13 -2.95 2.88 12.94
C HIS A 13 -2.50 4.07 12.08
N THR A 14 -3.05 5.28 12.25
CA THR A 14 -2.67 6.48 11.48
C THR A 14 -1.16 6.71 11.49
N ALA A 15 -0.52 6.71 12.66
CA ALA A 15 0.93 6.91 12.76
C ALA A 15 1.74 5.75 12.16
N CYS A 16 1.20 4.53 12.21
CA CYS A 16 1.83 3.37 11.58
C CYS A 16 1.82 3.49 10.05
N TRP A 17 0.69 3.93 9.49
CA TRP A 17 0.53 4.16 8.06
C TRP A 17 1.42 5.28 7.54
N GLU A 18 1.52 6.40 8.25
CA GLU A 18 2.43 7.50 7.92
C GLU A 18 3.89 7.00 7.85
N ALA A 19 4.36 6.29 8.89
CA ALA A 19 5.72 5.76 8.94
C ALA A 19 5.98 4.66 7.88
N LEU A 20 4.94 3.92 7.47
CA LEU A 20 5.03 2.90 6.44
C LEU A 20 5.16 3.55 5.05
N LEU A 21 4.27 4.47 4.70
CA LEU A 21 4.27 5.15 3.41
C LEU A 21 5.52 6.01 3.22
N GLN A 22 5.97 6.68 4.27
CA GLN A 22 7.25 7.39 4.25
C GLN A 22 8.43 6.44 3.99
N GLY A 23 8.40 5.21 4.53
CA GLY A 23 9.43 4.22 4.21
C GLY A 23 9.38 3.78 2.76
N LEU A 24 8.18 3.56 2.21
CA LEU A 24 8.00 3.19 0.81
C LEU A 24 8.44 4.28 -0.17
N GLU A 25 8.25 5.56 0.17
CA GLU A 25 8.80 6.70 -0.57
C GLU A 25 10.33 6.70 -0.57
N ASN A 26 10.96 6.29 0.53
CA ASN A 26 12.42 6.17 0.67
C ASN A 26 12.97 4.83 0.14
N GLU A 27 12.21 4.13 -0.71
CA GLU A 27 12.58 2.84 -1.31
C GLU A 27 12.86 1.73 -0.27
N GLU A 28 12.32 1.83 0.96
CA GLU A 28 12.46 0.83 2.01
C GLU A 28 11.54 -0.38 1.76
N VAL A 29 11.81 -1.11 0.67
CA VAL A 29 11.01 -2.25 0.21
C VAL A 29 11.60 -3.61 0.60
N GLY A 30 10.86 -4.70 0.34
CA GLY A 30 11.30 -6.07 0.61
C GLY A 30 11.30 -6.39 2.11
N ALA A 31 12.41 -6.91 2.63
CA ALA A 31 12.49 -7.37 4.02
C ALA A 31 12.21 -6.24 5.03
N ILE A 32 12.69 -5.01 4.78
CA ILE A 32 12.46 -3.87 5.67
C ILE A 32 10.97 -3.51 5.71
N PHE A 33 10.31 -3.54 4.56
CA PHE A 33 8.87 -3.31 4.46
C PHE A 33 8.06 -4.37 5.21
N GLN A 34 8.40 -5.64 5.02
CA GLN A 34 7.76 -6.76 5.73
C GLN A 34 7.92 -6.64 7.25
N ASP A 35 9.13 -6.36 7.75
CA ASP A 35 9.39 -6.16 9.18
C ASP A 35 8.54 -5.02 9.77
N ARG A 36 8.41 -3.90 9.04
CA ARG A 36 7.56 -2.77 9.46
C ARG A 36 6.08 -3.15 9.49
N VAL A 37 5.59 -3.89 8.50
CA VAL A 37 4.20 -4.36 8.45
C VAL A 37 3.91 -5.32 9.59
N LEU A 38 4.80 -6.28 9.84
CA LEU A 38 4.68 -7.22 10.95
C LEU A 38 4.64 -6.51 12.30
N ALA A 39 5.52 -5.52 12.50
CA ALA A 39 5.58 -4.74 13.73
C ALA A 39 4.35 -3.84 13.94
N ALA A 40 3.82 -3.25 12.86
CA ALA A 40 2.74 -2.27 12.91
C ALA A 40 1.34 -2.89 12.93
N PHE A 41 1.09 -3.88 12.07
CA PHE A 41 -0.25 -4.43 11.80
C PHE A 41 -0.37 -5.90 12.20
N GLY A 42 0.75 -6.55 12.51
CA GLY A 42 0.79 -7.92 12.99
C GLY A 42 0.85 -8.96 11.87
N LYS A 43 0.85 -10.23 12.32
CA LYS A 43 1.18 -11.38 11.46
C LYS A 43 0.24 -11.58 10.28
N ALA A 44 -1.05 -11.30 10.44
CA ALA A 44 -2.01 -11.51 9.36
C ALA A 44 -1.75 -10.59 8.15
N ALA A 45 -1.39 -9.33 8.41
CA ALA A 45 -1.02 -8.37 7.37
C ALA A 45 0.31 -8.74 6.70
N ASP A 46 1.29 -9.22 7.48
CA ASP A 46 2.58 -9.70 6.99
C ASP A 46 2.43 -10.94 6.08
N GLU A 47 1.64 -11.93 6.49
CA GLU A 47 1.36 -13.13 5.68
C GLU A 47 0.62 -12.82 4.38
N ALA A 48 -0.23 -11.78 4.37
CA ALA A 48 -0.87 -11.30 3.15
C ALA A 48 0.11 -10.54 2.25
N LEU A 49 1.00 -9.73 2.83
CA LEU A 49 2.05 -9.04 2.09
C LEU A 49 3.05 -10.02 1.47
N ASP A 50 3.45 -11.08 2.18
CA ASP A 50 4.36 -12.10 1.63
C ASP A 50 3.78 -12.72 0.36
N LYS A 51 2.48 -13.03 0.34
CA LYS A 51 1.81 -13.53 -0.87
C LYS A 51 1.88 -12.52 -2.01
N LEU A 52 1.64 -11.23 -1.74
CA LEU A 52 1.78 -10.18 -2.74
C LEU A 52 3.22 -10.14 -3.27
N LEU A 53 4.23 -10.19 -2.42
CA LEU A 53 5.64 -10.14 -2.81
C LEU A 53 6.11 -11.38 -3.59
N GLN A 54 5.39 -12.51 -3.54
CA GLN A 54 5.64 -13.68 -4.39
C GLN A 54 5.21 -13.45 -5.85
N PHE A 55 4.21 -12.60 -6.09
CA PHE A 55 3.67 -12.32 -7.43
C PHE A 55 4.14 -10.97 -7.99
N TYR A 56 4.40 -10.00 -7.12
CA TYR A 56 4.76 -8.63 -7.47
C TYR A 56 6.14 -8.30 -6.91
N PRO A 57 7.05 -7.74 -7.74
CA PRO A 57 8.37 -7.37 -7.24
C PRO A 57 8.24 -6.27 -6.17
N PRO A 58 9.13 -6.24 -5.16
CA PRO A 58 9.07 -5.25 -4.09
C PRO A 58 9.08 -3.80 -4.59
N SER A 59 9.72 -3.54 -5.72
CA SER A 59 9.75 -2.21 -6.37
C SER A 59 8.37 -1.69 -6.78
N CYS A 60 7.36 -2.55 -6.94
CA CYS A 60 5.99 -2.13 -7.21
C CYS A 60 5.33 -1.43 -6.03
N PHE A 61 5.84 -1.65 -4.81
CA PHE A 61 5.28 -1.07 -3.60
C PHE A 61 5.97 0.25 -3.23
N ILE A 62 6.97 0.69 -4.01
CA ILE A 62 7.54 2.03 -3.84
C ILE A 62 6.41 3.05 -4.04
N ALA A 63 6.29 3.98 -3.10
CA ALA A 63 5.35 5.08 -3.22
C ALA A 63 5.92 6.10 -4.21
N GLU A 64 5.29 6.24 -5.38
CA GLU A 64 5.63 7.31 -6.33
C GLU A 64 5.13 8.66 -5.81
N ASP A 65 3.95 8.63 -5.18
CA ASP A 65 3.37 9.75 -4.46
C ASP A 65 2.51 9.21 -3.32
N TRP A 66 2.42 9.95 -2.22
CA TRP A 66 1.44 9.67 -1.18
C TRP A 66 1.04 10.96 -0.46
N GLY A 67 -0.21 10.99 -0.02
CA GLY A 67 -0.82 12.13 0.65
C GLY A 67 -1.57 11.70 1.89
N GLN A 68 -1.73 12.65 2.82
CA GLN A 68 -2.52 12.46 4.02
C GLN A 68 -3.42 13.68 4.28
N GLU A 69 -4.70 13.43 4.50
CA GLU A 69 -5.68 14.41 4.98
C GLU A 69 -6.38 13.87 6.24
N GLY A 70 -5.90 14.30 7.41
CA GLY A 70 -6.38 13.77 8.68
C GLY A 70 -5.99 12.29 8.86
N ASN A 71 -6.98 11.39 8.84
CA ASN A 71 -6.76 9.94 8.85
C ASN A 71 -7.01 9.28 7.50
N ARG A 72 -7.27 10.07 6.46
CA ARG A 72 -7.35 9.59 5.08
C ARG A 72 -5.95 9.63 4.47
N PHE A 73 -5.58 8.53 3.83
CA PHE A 73 -4.33 8.34 3.11
C PHE A 73 -4.64 8.08 1.64
N GLU A 74 -3.77 8.61 0.80
CA GLU A 74 -3.72 8.31 -0.62
C GLU A 74 -2.30 7.84 -0.94
N TRP A 75 -2.18 6.74 -1.66
CA TRP A 75 -0.91 6.16 -2.01
C TRP A 75 -0.92 5.70 -3.46
N THR A 76 -0.01 6.25 -4.24
CA THR A 76 0.19 5.94 -5.66
C THR A 76 1.44 5.10 -5.85
N MET A 77 1.30 4.03 -6.63
CA MET A 77 2.37 3.06 -6.89
C MET A 77 2.45 2.69 -8.37
N ALA A 78 3.66 2.35 -8.82
CA ALA A 78 3.91 1.94 -10.20
C ALA A 78 3.47 0.49 -10.45
N LEU A 79 2.56 0.30 -11.42
CA LEU A 79 2.11 -1.01 -11.90
C LEU A 79 2.91 -1.45 -13.14
N PRO A 80 3.61 -2.61 -13.11
CA PRO A 80 4.30 -3.14 -14.29
C PRO A 80 3.34 -3.89 -15.22
N GLY A 81 2.25 -3.25 -15.67
CA GLY A 81 1.30 -3.79 -16.64
C GLY A 81 -0.12 -3.98 -16.13
N ALA A 82 -0.93 -4.73 -16.90
CA ALA A 82 -2.36 -4.92 -16.66
C ALA A 82 -2.61 -5.99 -15.57
N TYR A 83 -2.49 -5.59 -14.29
CA TYR A 83 -2.81 -6.45 -13.16
C TYR A 83 -4.20 -6.13 -12.62
N ASP A 84 -5.23 -6.66 -13.29
CA ASP A 84 -6.63 -6.59 -12.84
C ASP A 84 -6.82 -7.17 -11.42
N CYS A 85 -5.96 -8.10 -11.01
CA CYS A 85 -6.05 -8.78 -9.71
C CYS A 85 -5.40 -8.02 -8.56
N LEU A 86 -4.41 -7.15 -8.82
CA LEU A 86 -3.66 -6.47 -7.74
C LEU A 86 -4.58 -5.59 -6.91
N ALA A 87 -5.54 -4.89 -7.53
CA ALA A 87 -6.45 -4.01 -6.81
C ALA A 87 -7.25 -4.74 -5.72
N GLY A 88 -7.74 -5.95 -6.02
CA GLY A 88 -8.49 -6.78 -5.08
C GLY A 88 -7.63 -7.36 -3.96
N GLU A 89 -6.42 -7.82 -4.28
CA GLU A 89 -5.48 -8.34 -3.29
C GLU A 89 -4.95 -7.22 -2.37
N LEU A 90 -4.68 -6.05 -2.94
CA LEU A 90 -4.25 -4.86 -2.21
C LEU A 90 -5.37 -4.37 -1.28
N GLN A 91 -6.62 -4.34 -1.74
CA GLN A 91 -7.76 -3.98 -0.91
C GLN A 91 -7.89 -4.92 0.30
N GLN A 92 -7.71 -6.23 0.12
CA GLN A 92 -7.73 -7.19 1.23
C GLN A 92 -6.58 -6.95 2.21
N TRP A 93 -5.38 -6.68 1.71
CA TRP A 93 -4.23 -6.37 2.56
C TRP A 93 -4.45 -5.07 3.36
N LEU A 94 -4.97 -4.02 2.73
CA LEU A 94 -5.32 -2.75 3.39
C LEU A 94 -6.32 -2.96 4.53
N GLN A 95 -7.33 -3.82 4.34
CA GLN A 95 -8.29 -4.17 5.41
C GLN A 95 -7.60 -4.83 6.61
N LEU A 96 -6.63 -5.72 6.38
CA LEU A 96 -5.87 -6.37 7.45
C LEU A 96 -5.00 -5.38 8.21
N CYS A 97 -4.52 -4.34 7.54
CA CYS A 97 -3.79 -3.22 8.13
C CYS A 97 -4.71 -2.18 8.82
N GLY A 98 -5.98 -2.53 9.07
CA GLY A 98 -6.92 -1.69 9.80
C GLY A 98 -7.35 -0.43 9.03
N ALA A 99 -7.30 -0.48 7.69
CA ALA A 99 -7.87 0.53 6.82
C ALA A 99 -9.36 0.28 6.55
N GLU A 100 -10.10 1.37 6.41
CA GLU A 100 -11.53 1.44 6.15
C GLU A 100 -11.78 2.32 4.92
N GLN A 101 -12.97 2.24 4.31
CA GLN A 101 -13.33 3.05 3.13
C GLN A 101 -12.26 2.99 2.02
N ILE A 102 -11.83 1.76 1.69
CA ILE A 102 -10.74 1.52 0.76
C ILE A 102 -11.25 1.58 -0.68
N GLU A 103 -10.65 2.45 -1.46
CA GLU A 103 -10.85 2.62 -2.90
C GLU A 103 -9.50 2.40 -3.58
N VAL A 104 -9.45 1.46 -4.52
CA VAL A 104 -8.24 1.18 -5.30
C VAL A 104 -8.60 1.34 -6.76
N ILE A 105 -8.03 2.35 -7.40
CA ILE A 105 -8.33 2.71 -8.78
C ILE A 105 -7.04 2.75 -9.60
N PRO A 106 -7.06 2.28 -10.86
CA PRO A 106 -5.99 2.60 -11.78
C PRO A 106 -5.99 4.11 -11.98
N SER A 107 -4.84 4.75 -11.80
CA SER A 107 -4.72 6.19 -12.05
C SER A 107 -5.04 6.44 -13.53
N PRO A 108 -5.94 7.37 -13.86
CA PRO A 108 -6.19 7.70 -15.25
C PRO A 108 -4.86 8.17 -15.85
N PHE A 109 -4.49 7.60 -16.99
CA PHE A 109 -3.34 8.11 -17.75
C PHE A 109 -3.51 9.62 -17.92
N ASP A 110 -2.68 10.41 -17.24
CA ASP A 110 -2.43 11.79 -17.68
C ASP A 110 -1.53 11.65 -18.92
N ASP A 111 -2.19 11.50 -20.07
CA ASP A 111 -1.58 11.68 -21.38
C ASP A 111 -1.20 13.16 -21.48
N CYS A 112 0.01 13.49 -21.02
CA CYS A 112 0.68 14.77 -21.26
C CYS A 112 1.79 14.60 -22.32
#